data_AF-A0A9E5NQY3-F1
#
_entry.id   AF-A0A9E5NQY3-F1
#
_cell.length_a   1.000
_cell.length_b   1.000
_cell.length_c   1.000
_cell.angle_alpha   90.00
_cell.angle_beta   90.00
_cell.angle_gamma   90.00
#
_symmetry.space_group_name_H-M   'P 1'
#
loop_
_entity.id
_entity.type
_entity.pdbx_description
1 polymer ?
#
loop_
_entity_poly.entity_id
_entity_poly.type
_entity_poly.pdbx_seq_one_letter_code
_entity_poly.pdbx_strand_id
1 'polypeptide(L)'
;MRCTSALALGGLFALAGCAGHVGTMYDVRSALLHNDLEEARAILAEAGRGTDDLLFALEDGLLLHVAGDPELSNSRFEFAEQRVDELYTKSITRALLSLVTSDLILKFEPRGIENFLVNYYRALNYLQLGEPQEAAVEW
;
A
#
# COMPACT_ATOMS: atom_id res chain seq x y z
N MET A 1 8.79 16.20 49.80
CA MET A 1 8.72 17.04 48.58
C MET A 1 9.70 16.50 47.56
N ARG A 2 9.33 16.53 46.27
CA ARG A 2 10.03 16.00 45.07
C ARG A 2 9.62 14.60 44.63
N CYS A 3 8.39 14.49 44.14
CA CYS A 3 7.89 13.37 43.35
C CYS A 3 7.35 13.86 41.99
N THR A 4 7.98 14.88 41.40
CA THR A 4 7.45 15.59 40.20
C THR A 4 8.25 15.36 38.92
N SER A 5 9.28 14.50 38.91
CA SER A 5 10.12 14.30 37.71
C SER A 5 9.81 13.04 36.89
N ALA A 6 8.88 12.17 37.31
CA ALA A 6 8.60 10.92 36.60
C ALA A 6 7.51 11.04 35.52
N LEU A 7 6.72 12.12 35.49
CA LEU A 7 5.62 12.27 34.53
C LEU A 7 6.05 12.80 33.14
N ALA A 8 7.29 13.29 33.00
CA ALA A 8 7.74 13.91 31.75
C ALA A 8 8.22 12.92 30.67
N LEU A 9 8.48 11.65 31.01
CA LEU A 9 9.03 10.68 30.06
C LEU A 9 7.97 9.85 29.31
N GLY A 10 6.74 9.79 29.82
CA GLY A 10 5.66 8.99 29.22
C GLY A 10 4.96 9.66 28.02
N GLY A 11 5.08 10.98 27.89
CA GLY A 11 4.42 11.75 26.83
C GLY A 11 5.11 11.72 25.47
N LEU A 12 6.37 11.30 25.40
CA LEU A 12 7.18 11.40 24.17
C LEU A 12 7.01 10.20 23.22
N PHE A 13 6.45 9.07 23.69
CA PHE A 13 6.32 7.85 22.88
C PHE A 13 5.05 7.76 22.03
N ALA A 14 4.10 8.68 22.19
CA ALA A 14 2.80 8.62 21.49
C ALA A 14 2.80 9.28 20.10
N LEU A 15 3.87 9.99 19.70
CA LEU A 15 3.90 10.79 18.47
C LEU A 15 4.64 10.13 17.30
N ALA A 16 5.25 8.95 17.48
CA ALA A 16 6.00 8.27 16.42
C ALA A 16 5.12 7.61 15.34
N GLY A 17 3.80 7.50 15.55
CA GLY A 17 2.90 6.78 14.64
C GLY A 17 2.54 7.52 13.35
N CYS A 18 2.47 8.85 13.37
CA CYS A 18 1.92 9.62 12.24
C CYS A 18 2.91 9.90 11.11
N ALA A 19 4.22 9.71 11.35
CA ALA A 19 5.27 10.09 10.39
C ALA A 19 5.81 8.91 9.56
N GLY A 20 5.55 7.67 9.97
CA GLY A 20 6.22 6.48 9.40
C GLY A 20 5.91 6.29 7.91
N HIS A 21 4.63 6.14 7.55
CA HIS A 21 4.24 5.80 6.18
C HIS A 21 4.60 6.89 5.15
N VAL A 22 4.40 8.17 5.50
CA VAL A 22 4.76 9.28 4.61
C VAL A 22 6.27 9.36 4.40
N GLY A 23 7.07 9.14 5.45
CA GLY A 23 8.52 9.07 5.35
C GLY A 23 8.97 7.92 4.45
N THR A 24 8.43 6.71 4.65
CA THR A 24 8.75 5.56 3.80
C THR A 24 8.44 5.84 2.33
N MET A 25 7.27 6.37 2.00
CA MET A 25 6.91 6.64 0.59
C MET A 25 7.74 7.76 -0.02
N TYR A 26 8.26 8.70 0.79
CA TYR A 26 9.27 9.64 0.33
C TYR A 26 10.55 8.92 -0.07
N ASP A 27 11.03 7.99 0.76
CA ASP A 27 12.27 7.24 0.48
C ASP A 27 12.12 6.32 -0.74
N VAL A 28 11.00 5.61 -0.89
CA VAL A 28 10.69 4.81 -2.09
C VAL A 28 10.73 5.66 -3.35
N ARG A 29 10.05 6.82 -3.33
CA ARG A 29 10.04 7.73 -4.49
C ARG A 29 11.41 8.32 -4.77
N SER A 30 12.17 8.64 -3.74
CA SER A 30 13.54 9.13 -3.87
C SER A 30 14.41 8.09 -4.58
N ALA A 31 14.36 6.82 -4.19
CA ALA A 31 15.09 5.74 -4.85
C ALA A 31 14.70 5.59 -6.33
N LEU A 32 13.40 5.64 -6.64
CA LEU A 32 12.93 5.62 -8.04
C LEU A 32 13.44 6.79 -8.87
N LEU A 33 13.47 8.00 -8.31
CA LEU A 33 13.99 9.19 -9.00
C LEU A 33 15.49 9.08 -9.33
N HIS A 34 16.23 8.26 -8.59
CA HIS A 34 17.62 7.94 -8.87
C HIS A 34 17.80 6.67 -9.73
N ASN A 35 16.70 6.15 -10.29
CA ASN A 35 16.66 4.93 -11.09
C ASN A 35 17.14 3.67 -10.33
N ASP A 36 16.99 3.66 -9.01
CA ASP A 36 17.28 2.50 -8.15
C ASP A 36 15.96 1.81 -7.76
N LEU A 37 15.47 0.98 -8.68
CA LEU A 37 14.24 0.22 -8.49
C LEU A 37 14.39 -0.85 -7.39
N GLU A 38 15.55 -1.50 -7.31
CA GLU A 38 15.81 -2.55 -6.33
C GLU A 38 15.75 -1.99 -4.91
N GLU A 39 16.39 -0.84 -4.68
CA GLU A 39 16.29 -0.13 -3.40
C GLU A 39 14.86 0.31 -3.12
N ALA A 40 14.15 0.89 -4.10
CA ALA A 40 12.75 1.31 -3.93
C ALA A 40 11.85 0.14 -3.51
N ARG A 41 12.00 -1.02 -4.15
CA ARG A 41 11.25 -2.23 -3.82
C ARG A 41 11.67 -2.84 -2.48
N ALA A 42 12.94 -2.78 -2.11
CA ALA A 42 13.41 -3.25 -0.81
C ALA A 42 12.84 -2.41 0.34
N ILE A 43 12.83 -1.09 0.20
CA ILE A 43 12.22 -0.17 1.18
C ILE A 43 10.72 -0.43 1.29
N LEU A 44 10.03 -0.57 0.14
CA LEU A 44 8.60 -0.90 0.11
C LEU A 44 8.32 -2.25 0.80
N ALA A 45 9.14 -3.28 0.53
CA ALA A 45 9.00 -4.60 1.13
C ALA A 45 9.23 -4.60 2.64
N GLU A 46 10.16 -3.80 3.15
CA GLU A 46 10.33 -3.58 4.59
C GLU A 46 9.07 -2.98 5.20
N ALA A 47 8.54 -1.93 4.59
CA ALA A 47 7.35 -1.24 5.07
C ALA A 47 6.07 -2.08 4.96
N GLY A 48 6.04 -3.01 4.01
CA GLY A 48 5.00 -4.02 3.84
C GLY A 48 4.91 -5.06 4.96
N ARG A 49 5.98 -5.23 5.77
CA ARG A 49 6.00 -6.24 6.83
C ARG A 49 5.06 -5.87 7.98
N GLY A 50 3.90 -6.54 8.03
CA GLY A 50 2.89 -6.36 9.08
C GLY A 50 1.85 -5.28 8.80
N THR A 51 1.88 -4.67 7.61
CA THR A 51 0.94 -3.63 7.18
C THR A 51 -0.20 -4.21 6.33
N ASP A 52 -0.79 -3.43 5.44
CA ASP A 52 -1.92 -3.83 4.60
C ASP A 52 -1.40 -4.45 3.31
N ASP A 53 -1.51 -5.78 3.19
CA ASP A 53 -1.07 -6.55 2.01
C ASP A 53 -1.65 -6.01 0.70
N LEU A 54 -2.84 -5.39 0.74
CA LEU A 54 -3.45 -4.76 -0.43
C LEU A 54 -2.68 -3.53 -0.87
N LEU A 55 -2.43 -2.59 0.05
CA LEU A 55 -1.73 -1.34 -0.28
C LEU A 55 -0.32 -1.63 -0.77
N PHE A 56 0.36 -2.60 -0.16
CA PHE A 56 1.66 -3.07 -0.62
C PHE A 56 1.60 -3.61 -2.06
N ALA A 57 0.60 -4.43 -2.39
CA ALA A 57 0.47 -4.99 -3.74
C ALA A 57 0.19 -3.93 -4.80
N LEU A 58 -0.63 -2.91 -4.48
CA LEU A 58 -0.90 -1.79 -5.38
C LEU A 58 0.36 -0.98 -5.70
N GLU A 59 1.15 -0.67 -4.67
CA GLU A 59 2.41 0.06 -4.84
C GLU A 59 3.45 -0.81 -5.59
N ASP A 60 3.64 -2.08 -5.23
CA ASP A 60 4.61 -2.97 -5.90
C ASP A 60 4.23 -3.19 -7.37
N GLY A 61 2.95 -3.35 -7.69
CA GLY A 61 2.46 -3.46 -9.06
C GLY A 61 2.79 -2.23 -9.90
N LEU A 62 2.66 -1.02 -9.33
CA LEU A 62 3.05 0.21 -10.00
C LEU A 62 4.58 0.31 -10.20
N LEU A 63 5.37 -0.07 -9.20
CA LEU A 63 6.84 -0.08 -9.33
C LEU A 63 7.30 -1.01 -10.45
N LEU A 64 6.68 -2.18 -10.57
CA LEU A 64 6.95 -3.16 -11.62
C LEU A 64 6.53 -2.67 -13.01
N HIS A 65 5.41 -1.95 -13.10
CA HIS A 65 5.03 -1.30 -14.36
C HIS A 65 6.10 -0.29 -14.81
N VAL A 66 6.56 0.57 -13.88
CA VAL A 66 7.60 1.57 -14.15
C VAL A 66 8.95 0.90 -14.48
N ALA A 67 9.21 -0.28 -13.92
CA ALA A 67 10.39 -1.10 -14.20
C ALA A 67 10.41 -1.72 -15.61
N GLY A 68 9.26 -1.76 -16.29
CA GLY A 68 9.12 -2.51 -17.53
C GLY A 68 9.03 -4.02 -17.32
N ASP A 69 8.49 -4.47 -16.17
CA ASP A 69 8.12 -5.87 -15.90
C ASP A 69 6.58 -6.01 -15.85
N PRO A 70 5.90 -5.94 -17.01
CA PRO A 70 4.44 -5.93 -17.10
C PRO A 70 3.80 -7.24 -16.62
N GLU A 71 4.48 -8.39 -16.77
CA GLU A 71 3.97 -9.68 -16.28
C GLU A 71 3.89 -9.71 -14.76
N LEU A 72 4.96 -9.34 -14.06
CA LEU A 72 4.97 -9.34 -12.61
C LEU A 72 4.07 -8.22 -12.07
N SER A 73 4.01 -7.07 -12.77
CA SER A 73 3.07 -5.99 -12.45
C SER A 73 1.62 -6.48 -12.50
N ASN A 74 1.21 -7.16 -13.57
CA ASN A 74 -0.12 -7.75 -13.69
C ASN A 74 -0.41 -8.76 -12.56
N SER A 75 0.55 -9.61 -12.21
CA SER A 75 0.38 -10.57 -11.11
C SER A 75 0.16 -9.88 -9.75
N ARG A 76 0.83 -8.74 -9.49
CA ARG A 76 0.60 -7.96 -8.27
C ARG A 76 -0.77 -7.31 -8.24
N PHE A 77 -1.21 -6.76 -9.36
CA PHE A 77 -2.54 -6.18 -9.47
C PHE A 77 -3.65 -7.22 -9.33
N GLU A 78 -3.50 -8.40 -9.92
CA GLU A 78 -4.44 -9.51 -9.73
C GLU A 78 -4.52 -9.95 -8.25
N PHE A 79 -3.38 -10.03 -7.56
CA PHE A 79 -3.36 -10.28 -6.12
C PHE A 79 -4.09 -9.17 -5.32
N ALA A 80 -3.93 -7.90 -5.72
CA ALA A 80 -4.62 -6.79 -5.10
C ALA A 80 -6.15 -6.92 -5.26
N GLU A 81 -6.63 -7.23 -6.46
CA GLU A 81 -8.07 -7.46 -6.75
C GLU A 81 -8.65 -8.56 -5.86
N GLN A 82 -7.99 -9.72 -5.78
CA GLN A 82 -8.41 -10.82 -4.91
C GLN A 82 -8.47 -10.41 -3.44
N ARG A 83 -7.55 -9.55 -3.00
CA ARG A 83 -7.49 -9.10 -1.61
C ARG A 83 -8.63 -8.14 -1.26
N VAL A 84 -9.11 -7.33 -2.21
CA VAL A 84 -10.26 -6.44 -1.97
C VAL A 84 -11.50 -7.24 -1.62
N ASP A 85 -11.78 -8.31 -2.37
CA ASP A 85 -12.94 -9.17 -2.14
C ASP A 85 -12.91 -9.81 -0.74
N GLU A 86 -11.72 -10.24 -0.28
CA GLU A 86 -11.53 -10.80 1.07
C GLU A 86 -11.70 -9.77 2.20
N LEU A 87 -11.33 -8.51 1.94
CA LEU A 87 -11.35 -7.45 2.95
C LEU A 87 -12.76 -6.89 3.18
N TYR A 88 -13.67 -7.01 2.21
CA TYR A 88 -15.03 -6.48 2.30
C TYR A 88 -15.77 -6.94 3.57
N THR A 89 -15.77 -8.25 3.85
CA THR A 89 -16.44 -8.81 5.04
C THR A 89 -15.80 -8.34 6.35
N LYS A 90 -14.46 -8.20 6.37
CA LYS A 90 -13.71 -7.76 7.55
C LYS A 90 -13.89 -6.27 7.83
N SER A 91 -14.11 -5.45 6.80
CA SER A 91 -14.34 -4.00 6.92
C SER A 91 -15.55 -3.71 7.81
N ILE A 92 -16.68 -4.39 7.59
CA ILE A 92 -17.91 -4.19 8.39
C ILE A 92 -17.68 -4.49 9.88
N THR A 93 -17.03 -5.62 10.20
CA THR A 93 -16.74 -5.98 11.61
C THR A 93 -15.79 -4.97 12.26
N ARG A 94 -14.75 -4.52 11.54
CA ARG A 94 -13.80 -3.53 12.06
C ARG A 94 -14.43 -2.15 12.19
N ALA A 95 -15.32 -1.76 11.29
CA ALA A 95 -16.06 -0.50 11.39
C ALA A 95 -16.88 -0.43 12.68
N LEU A 96 -17.58 -1.51 13.04
CA LEU A 96 -18.31 -1.56 14.32
C LEU A 96 -17.39 -1.52 15.54
N LEU A 97 -16.25 -2.21 15.48
CA LEU A 97 -15.26 -2.21 16.56
C LEU A 97 -14.54 -0.86 16.70
N SER A 98 -14.29 -0.13 15.61
CA SER A 98 -13.57 1.14 15.64
C SER A 98 -14.36 2.20 16.38
N LEU A 99 -15.69 2.17 16.28
CA LEU A 99 -16.61 3.07 17.01
C LEU A 99 -16.42 3.02 18.53
N VAL A 100 -15.95 1.90 19.07
CA VAL A 100 -15.77 1.68 20.52
C VAL A 100 -14.31 1.51 20.93
N THR A 101 -13.37 1.44 19.99
CA THR A 101 -11.94 1.22 20.26
C THR A 101 -11.07 2.33 19.70
N SER A 102 -10.71 2.24 18.41
CA SER A 102 -9.85 3.19 17.70
C SER A 102 -9.97 2.97 16.20
N ASP A 103 -9.84 4.04 15.43
CA ASP A 103 -9.78 3.97 13.96
C ASP A 103 -8.48 3.32 13.45
N LEU A 104 -7.44 3.18 14.29
CA LEU A 104 -6.20 2.49 13.94
C LEU A 104 -6.39 1.01 13.58
N ILE A 105 -7.55 0.42 13.88
CA ILE A 105 -7.87 -0.97 13.52
C ILE A 105 -8.37 -1.11 12.08
N LEU A 106 -8.82 0.00 11.48
CA LEU A 106 -9.31 0.02 10.11
C LEU A 106 -8.16 -0.30 9.15
N LYS A 107 -8.47 -1.04 8.09
CA LYS A 107 -7.53 -1.38 7.02
C LYS A 107 -7.73 -0.41 5.87
N PHE A 108 -6.73 -0.34 5.01
CA PHE A 108 -6.85 0.39 3.76
C PHE A 108 -7.97 -0.23 2.92
N GLU A 109 -8.84 0.64 2.41
CA GLU A 109 -9.91 0.26 1.50
C GLU A 109 -9.69 1.05 0.22
N PRO A 110 -9.53 0.38 -0.93
CA PRO A 110 -9.32 1.08 -2.19
C PRO A 110 -10.62 1.78 -2.56
N ARG A 111 -10.52 2.99 -3.11
CA ARG A 111 -11.66 3.73 -3.63
C ARG A 111 -11.75 3.47 -5.13
N GLY A 112 -12.83 3.96 -5.76
CA GLY A 112 -13.02 3.76 -7.20
C GLY A 112 -11.88 4.28 -8.08
N ILE A 113 -11.04 5.20 -7.56
CA ILE A 113 -9.86 5.70 -8.28
C ILE A 113 -8.77 4.64 -8.34
N GLU A 114 -8.49 3.97 -7.21
CA GLU A 114 -7.46 2.96 -7.13
C GLU A 114 -7.81 1.76 -8.03
N ASN A 115 -9.08 1.36 -8.09
CA ASN A 115 -9.55 0.32 -9.02
C ASN A 115 -9.38 0.74 -10.49
N PHE A 116 -9.74 1.98 -10.80
CA PHE A 116 -9.53 2.53 -12.14
C PHE A 116 -8.04 2.53 -12.53
N LEU A 117 -7.16 2.91 -11.61
CA LEU A 117 -5.72 2.94 -11.86
C LEU A 117 -5.16 1.53 -12.08
N VAL A 118 -5.63 0.54 -11.33
CA VAL A 118 -5.27 -0.87 -11.56
C VAL A 118 -5.63 -1.28 -12.98
N ASN A 119 -6.88 -1.07 -13.41
CA ASN A 119 -7.32 -1.41 -14.78
C ASN A 119 -6.50 -0.65 -15.84
N TYR A 120 -6.21 0.63 -15.60
CA TYR A 120 -5.41 1.45 -16.49
C TYR A 120 -3.99 0.90 -16.68
N TYR A 121 -3.28 0.60 -15.59
CA TYR A 121 -1.92 0.07 -15.69
C TYR A 121 -1.88 -1.36 -16.24
N ARG A 122 -2.85 -2.21 -15.89
CA ARG A 122 -2.96 -3.55 -16.49
C ARG A 122 -3.20 -3.48 -17.99
N ALA A 123 -4.06 -2.58 -18.46
CA ALA A 123 -4.24 -2.35 -19.89
C ALA A 123 -2.94 -1.93 -20.59
N LEU A 124 -2.17 -1.01 -19.98
CA LEU A 124 -0.86 -0.62 -20.51
C LEU A 124 0.14 -1.78 -20.52
N ASN A 125 0.14 -2.61 -19.47
CA ASN A 125 0.99 -3.81 -19.39
C ASN A 125 0.67 -4.78 -20.54
N TYR A 126 -0.61 -5.09 -20.77
CA TYR A 126 -1.01 -5.95 -21.89
C TYR A 126 -0.62 -5.38 -23.26
N LEU A 127 -0.67 -4.05 -23.42
CA LEU A 127 -0.16 -3.42 -24.63
C LEU A 127 1.37 -3.56 -24.77
N GLN A 128 2.13 -3.47 -23.68
CA GLN A 128 3.59 -3.72 -23.68
C GLN A 128 3.92 -5.18 -24.02
N LEU A 129 3.08 -6.11 -23.60
CA LEU A 129 3.20 -7.54 -23.90
C LEU A 129 2.81 -7.91 -25.35
N GLY A 130 2.19 -6.98 -26.09
CA GLY A 130 1.66 -7.28 -27.42
C GLY A 130 0.35 -8.07 -27.39
N GLU A 131 -0.41 -7.99 -26.30
CA GLU A 131 -1.67 -8.69 -26.04
C GLU A 131 -2.87 -7.72 -25.99
N PRO A 132 -3.19 -7.01 -27.09
CA PRO A 132 -4.19 -5.94 -27.07
C PRO A 132 -5.62 -6.41 -26.78
N GLN A 133 -5.92 -7.70 -26.95
CA GLN A 133 -7.21 -8.28 -26.58
C GLN A 133 -7.42 -8.31 -25.07
N GLU A 134 -6.35 -8.58 -24.31
CA GLU A 134 -6.37 -8.63 -22.85
C GLU A 134 -6.36 -7.22 -22.23
N ALA A 135 -6.03 -6.18 -23.01
CA ALA A 135 -6.05 -4.79 -22.56
C ALA A 135 -7.46 -4.25 -22.25
N ALA A 136 -8.53 -4.96 -22.64
CA ALA A 136 -9.90 -4.69 -22.22
C ALA A 136 -10.16 -5.19 -20.79
N VAL A 137 -9.33 -4.72 -19.84
CA VAL A 137 -9.38 -5.14 -18.44
C VAL A 137 -10.60 -4.52 -17.76
N GLU A 138 -11.40 -5.36 -17.12
CA GLU A 138 -12.49 -4.94 -16.24
C GLU A 138 -12.29 -5.57 -14.86
N TRP A 139 -12.32 -4.71 -13.85
CA TRP A 139 -12.46 -5.03 -12.44
C TRP A 139 -13.79 -4.47 -11.96
#